data_AF-A0A944C5Y2-F1
#
_entry.id   AF-A0A944C5Y2-F1
#
_cell.length_a   1.000
_cell.length_b   1.000
_cell.length_c   1.000
_cell.angle_alpha   90.00
_cell.angle_beta   90.00
_cell.angle_gamma   90.00
#
_symmetry.space_group_name_H-M   'P 1'
#
loop_
_entity.id
_entity.type
_entity.pdbx_description
1 polymer ?
#
loop_
_entity_poly.entity_id
_entity_poly.type
_entity_poly.pdbx_seq_one_letter_code
_entity_poly.pdbx_strand_id
1 'polypeptide(L)'
;QKVRTHNAPRPTVFCDLPLSGTWYEPGGQSTMGQYLADAGADYLWSDRAESGSLPLDFEAVYARAARADFWLVKYGSAATLTYDSMLRDDSRFRRFRAWQERRIWSCNSLKVPFYEETPFFPHLLLGELIRIFHPGLLPDAPNRYYLPL
;
A
#
# COMPACT_ATOMS: atom_id res chain seq x y z
N GLN A 1 14.53 5.04 11.70
CA GLN A 1 13.94 5.01 13.07
C GLN A 1 12.62 4.25 12.95
N LYS A 2 12.47 3.10 13.63
CA LYS A 2 11.27 2.26 13.52
C LYS A 2 10.16 2.83 14.41
N VAL A 3 8.92 2.89 13.94
CA VAL A 3 7.79 3.29 14.80
C VAL A 3 7.39 2.07 15.64
N ARG A 4 7.95 2.00 16.85
CA ARG A 4 7.52 1.08 17.91
C ARG A 4 6.95 1.90 19.06
N THR A 5 5.79 2.50 18.86
CA THR A 5 5.00 3.06 19.95
C THR A 5 4.07 1.94 20.45
N HIS A 6 4.28 1.50 21.69
CA HIS A 6 3.54 0.40 22.32
C HIS A 6 2.01 0.67 22.48
N ASN A 7 1.50 1.83 22.04
CA ASN A 7 0.13 2.27 22.30
C ASN A 7 -0.55 3.04 21.16
N ALA A 8 0.07 3.18 19.98
CA ALA A 8 -0.57 3.81 18.82
C ALA A 8 -1.36 2.74 18.02
N PRO A 9 -2.59 3.02 17.58
CA PRO A 9 -3.36 2.08 16.76
C PRO A 9 -2.58 1.78 15.47
N ARG A 10 -2.46 0.50 15.12
CA ARG A 10 -1.81 0.04 13.88
C ARG A 10 -2.89 -0.11 12.81
N PRO A 11 -2.99 0.80 11.83
CA PRO A 11 -4.01 0.67 10.80
C PRO A 11 -3.69 -0.52 9.90
N THR A 12 -4.72 -1.21 9.44
CA THR A 12 -4.59 -2.35 8.53
C THR A 12 -4.35 -1.89 7.09
N VAL A 13 -3.51 -2.62 6.35
CA VAL A 13 -3.14 -2.25 4.98
C VAL A 13 -2.96 -3.48 4.07
N PHE A 14 -3.30 -3.29 2.80
CA PHE A 14 -3.00 -4.22 1.69
C PHE A 14 -2.51 -3.46 0.46
N CYS A 15 -2.00 -4.18 -0.55
CA CYS A 15 -1.22 -3.60 -1.63
C CYS A 15 -1.64 -4.04 -3.04
N ASP A 16 -1.25 -3.22 -4.01
CA ASP A 16 -1.27 -3.49 -5.45
C ASP A 16 -2.68 -3.73 -6.05
N LEU A 17 -2.73 -4.12 -7.32
CA LEU A 17 -3.94 -4.40 -8.10
C LEU A 17 -3.79 -5.76 -8.81
N PRO A 18 -4.90 -6.40 -9.22
CA PRO A 18 -4.84 -7.54 -10.12
C PRO A 18 -4.11 -7.20 -11.43
N LEU A 19 -3.16 -8.06 -11.82
CA LEU A 19 -2.56 -8.07 -13.13
C LEU A 19 -3.04 -9.32 -13.86
N SER A 20 -3.79 -9.13 -14.95
CA SER A 20 -4.36 -10.22 -15.76
C SER A 20 -5.15 -11.24 -14.91
N GLY A 21 -5.93 -10.74 -13.95
CA GLY A 21 -6.79 -11.56 -13.07
C GLY A 21 -6.09 -12.14 -11.85
N THR A 22 -4.77 -11.99 -11.70
CA THR A 22 -4.02 -12.44 -10.51
C THR A 22 -3.58 -11.24 -9.69
N TRP A 23 -3.87 -11.23 -8.40
CA TRP A 23 -3.43 -10.21 -7.45
C TRP A 23 -2.10 -10.62 -6.81
N TYR A 24 -1.08 -9.77 -6.92
CA TYR A 24 0.26 -10.05 -6.41
C TYR A 24 0.56 -9.25 -5.14
N GLU A 25 0.05 -9.71 -4.00
CA GLU A 25 0.34 -9.09 -2.70
C GLU A 25 1.81 -9.32 -2.30
N PRO A 26 2.53 -8.35 -1.74
CA PRO A 26 3.86 -8.57 -1.18
C PRO A 26 3.86 -9.65 -0.08
N GLY A 27 4.88 -10.50 0.00
CA GLY A 27 5.05 -11.41 1.13
C GLY A 27 5.43 -10.65 2.41
N GLY A 28 5.18 -11.23 3.58
CA GLY A 28 5.51 -10.61 4.88
C GLY A 28 7.01 -10.40 5.12
N GLN A 29 7.87 -11.24 4.51
CA GLN A 29 9.32 -11.06 4.53
C GLN A 29 9.87 -10.27 3.34
N SER A 30 9.00 -9.75 2.46
CA SER A 30 9.42 -8.87 1.38
C SER A 30 9.88 -7.50 1.90
N THR A 31 10.66 -6.79 1.09
CA THR A 31 11.07 -5.41 1.41
C THR A 31 9.88 -4.50 1.69
N MET A 32 8.79 -4.63 0.92
CA MET A 32 7.57 -3.87 1.16
C MET A 32 6.89 -4.28 2.48
N GLY A 33 6.79 -5.58 2.76
CA GLY A 33 6.26 -6.08 4.03
C GLY A 33 7.01 -5.50 5.24
N GLN A 34 8.34 -5.41 5.16
CA GLN A 34 9.17 -4.78 6.19
C GLN A 34 8.92 -3.26 6.30
N TYR A 35 8.79 -2.54 5.18
CA TYR A 35 8.44 -1.12 5.21
C TYR A 35 7.10 -0.86 5.92
N LEU A 36 6.06 -1.65 5.62
CA LEU A 36 4.75 -1.51 6.24
C LEU A 36 4.80 -1.81 7.74
N ALA A 37 5.53 -2.86 8.14
CA ALA A 37 5.72 -3.21 9.54
C ALA A 37 6.45 -2.11 10.32
N ASP A 38 7.54 -1.56 9.75
CA ASP A 38 8.37 -0.51 10.35
C ASP A 38 7.67 0.86 10.38
N ALA A 39 6.75 1.11 9.44
CA ALA A 39 5.86 2.26 9.43
C ALA A 39 4.73 2.17 10.46
N GLY A 40 4.64 1.06 11.19
CA GLY A 40 3.65 0.86 12.24
C GLY A 40 2.27 0.42 11.72
N ALA A 41 2.16 -0.08 10.48
CA ALA A 41 0.91 -0.62 9.96
C ALA A 41 0.77 -2.13 10.26
N ASP A 42 -0.47 -2.60 10.33
CA ASP A 42 -0.78 -4.03 10.35
C ASP A 42 -0.97 -4.53 8.92
N TYR A 43 0.13 -4.99 8.31
CA TYR A 43 0.09 -5.52 6.95
C TYR A 43 -0.63 -6.87 6.94
N LEU A 44 -1.69 -6.97 6.14
CA LEU A 44 -2.59 -8.11 6.23
C LEU A 44 -1.92 -9.44 5.92
N TRP A 45 -0.93 -9.52 5.03
CA TRP A 45 -0.17 -10.77 4.77
C TRP A 45 1.18 -10.83 5.49
N SER A 46 1.33 -10.15 6.63
CA SER A 46 2.56 -10.20 7.44
C SER A 46 2.92 -11.59 7.98
N ASP A 47 1.96 -12.52 8.03
CA ASP A 47 2.13 -13.92 8.42
C ASP A 47 2.74 -14.80 7.31
N ARG A 48 2.88 -14.28 6.10
CA ARG A 48 3.41 -14.99 4.93
C ARG A 48 4.93 -14.85 4.88
N ALA A 49 5.66 -15.98 4.92
CA ALA A 49 7.11 -16.00 5.02
C ALA A 49 7.84 -15.67 3.69
N GLU A 50 7.09 -15.55 2.59
CA GLU A 50 7.61 -15.28 1.26
C GLU A 50 8.31 -13.91 1.21
N SER A 51 9.46 -13.85 0.53
CA SER A 51 10.23 -12.63 0.30
C SER A 51 9.85 -11.90 -1.00
N GLY A 52 9.11 -12.57 -1.88
CA GLY A 52 8.59 -12.05 -3.14
C GLY A 52 7.10 -11.68 -3.06
N SER A 53 6.35 -11.95 -4.12
CA SER A 53 4.90 -11.73 -4.18
C SER A 53 4.11 -13.04 -4.04
N LEU A 54 2.89 -12.92 -3.53
CA LEU A 54 1.92 -13.97 -3.35
C LEU A 54 0.88 -13.88 -4.48
N PRO A 55 0.77 -14.88 -5.37
CA PRO A 55 -0.32 -14.90 -6.33
C PRO A 55 -1.63 -15.29 -5.63
N LEU A 56 -2.60 -14.39 -5.67
CA LEU A 56 -3.92 -14.56 -5.06
C LEU A 56 -5.01 -14.24 -6.09
N ASP A 57 -6.19 -14.83 -5.91
CA ASP A 57 -7.38 -14.37 -6.61
C ASP A 57 -8.05 -13.20 -5.85
N PHE A 58 -8.99 -12.55 -6.52
CA PHE A 58 -9.74 -11.43 -5.93
C PHE A 58 -10.48 -11.84 -4.65
N GLU A 59 -11.08 -13.03 -4.61
CA GLU A 59 -11.93 -13.44 -3.49
C GLU A 59 -11.10 -13.71 -2.24
N ALA A 60 -9.90 -14.27 -2.38
CA ALA A 60 -8.93 -14.45 -1.31
C ALA A 60 -8.47 -13.11 -0.73
N VAL A 61 -8.19 -12.13 -1.60
CA VAL A 61 -7.84 -10.77 -1.17
C VAL A 61 -9.03 -10.11 -0.49
N TYR A 62 -10.22 -10.16 -1.08
CA TYR A 62 -11.43 -9.56 -0.55
C TYR A 62 -11.81 -10.14 0.82
N ALA A 63 -11.75 -11.46 0.99
CA ALA A 63 -12.06 -12.12 2.25
C ALA A 63 -11.21 -11.60 3.42
N ARG A 64 -9.94 -11.23 3.16
CA ARG A 64 -9.02 -10.73 4.19
C ARG A 64 -9.03 -9.20 4.31
N ALA A 65 -9.12 -8.49 3.19
CA ALA A 65 -8.89 -7.05 3.11
C ALA A 65 -10.16 -6.19 2.97
N ALA A 66 -11.36 -6.78 2.90
CA ALA A 66 -12.62 -6.03 2.75
C ALA A 66 -12.76 -4.86 3.74
N ARG A 67 -12.24 -5.00 4.96
CA ARG A 67 -12.30 -3.99 6.04
C ARG A 67 -10.99 -3.25 6.28
N ALA A 68 -9.99 -3.43 5.43
CA ALA A 68 -8.70 -2.76 5.58
C ALA A 68 -8.85 -1.24 5.60
N ASP A 69 -8.06 -0.58 6.44
CA ASP A 69 -8.07 0.88 6.58
C ASP A 69 -7.45 1.58 5.37
N PHE A 70 -6.38 1.00 4.80
CA PHE A 70 -5.64 1.56 3.67
C PHE A 70 -5.41 0.55 2.57
N TRP A 71 -5.32 1.08 1.34
CA TRP A 71 -4.94 0.34 0.16
C TRP A 71 -3.82 1.10 -0.57
N LEU A 72 -2.63 0.51 -0.65
CA LEU A 72 -1.52 1.08 -1.40
C LEU A 72 -1.45 0.47 -2.80
N VAL A 73 -1.56 1.27 -3.85
CA VAL A 73 -1.49 0.78 -5.23
C VAL A 73 -0.20 1.24 -5.87
N LYS A 74 0.64 0.30 -6.30
CA LYS A 74 1.80 0.61 -7.14
C LYS A 74 1.50 0.14 -8.56
N TYR A 75 1.71 1.03 -9.52
CA TYR A 75 1.41 0.77 -10.93
C TYR A 75 2.37 1.52 -11.83
N GLY A 76 2.42 1.14 -13.11
CA GLY A 76 3.15 1.86 -14.13
C GLY A 76 2.23 2.16 -15.31
N SER A 77 1.89 3.42 -15.53
CA SER A 77 1.09 3.84 -16.68
C SER A 77 1.36 5.29 -17.07
N ALA A 78 1.22 5.62 -18.36
CA ALA A 78 1.23 7.00 -18.82
C ALA A 78 0.05 7.80 -18.24
N ALA A 79 -1.12 7.15 -18.14
CA ALA A 79 -2.31 7.71 -17.52
C ALA A 79 -2.20 7.66 -15.99
N THR A 80 -2.74 8.69 -15.34
CA THR A 80 -2.91 8.66 -13.88
C THR A 80 -4.09 7.76 -13.54
N LEU A 81 -3.88 6.84 -12.60
CA LEU A 81 -4.94 6.00 -12.06
C LEU A 81 -5.96 6.87 -11.33
N THR A 82 -7.23 6.59 -11.53
CA THR A 82 -8.35 7.26 -10.83
C THR A 82 -9.33 6.21 -10.33
N TYR A 83 -10.20 6.61 -9.40
CA TYR A 83 -11.32 5.76 -8.99
C TYR A 83 -12.19 5.34 -10.19
N ASP A 84 -12.47 6.22 -11.15
CA ASP A 84 -13.26 5.85 -12.33
C ASP A 84 -12.54 4.83 -13.23
N SER A 85 -11.21 4.95 -13.39
CA SER A 85 -10.46 3.93 -14.14
C SER A 85 -10.45 2.59 -13.41
N MET A 86 -10.30 2.59 -12.07
CA MET A 86 -10.35 1.36 -11.28
C MET A 86 -11.73 0.69 -11.34
N LEU A 87 -12.85 1.43 -11.29
CA LEU A 87 -14.18 0.83 -11.41
C LEU A 87 -14.46 0.26 -12.80
N ARG A 88 -13.91 0.88 -13.84
CA ARG A 88 -14.02 0.36 -15.21
C ARG A 88 -13.25 -0.95 -15.37
N ASP A 89 -12.14 -1.10 -14.66
CA ASP A 89 -11.35 -2.32 -14.64
C ASP A 89 -12.05 -3.43 -13.82
N ASP A 90 -12.42 -3.13 -12.57
CA ASP A 90 -13.21 -4.04 -11.74
C ASP A 90 -14.15 -3.30 -10.79
N SER A 91 -15.45 -3.38 -11.08
CA SER A 91 -16.50 -2.77 -10.26
C SER A 91 -16.54 -3.30 -8.81
N ARG A 92 -15.96 -4.47 -8.53
CA ARG A 92 -15.91 -5.06 -7.19
C ARG A 92 -15.00 -4.27 -6.24
N PHE A 93 -14.07 -3.45 -6.74
CA PHE A 93 -13.20 -2.61 -5.90
C PHE A 93 -13.97 -1.66 -4.98
N ARG A 94 -15.20 -1.25 -5.36
CA ARG A 94 -16.08 -0.41 -4.52
C ARG A 94 -16.47 -1.05 -3.18
N ARG A 95 -16.28 -2.36 -3.04
CA ARG A 95 -16.66 -3.13 -1.86
C ARG A 95 -15.63 -3.06 -0.73
N PHE A 96 -14.41 -2.59 -0.99
CA PHE A 96 -13.39 -2.40 0.03
C PHE A 96 -13.68 -1.15 0.87
N ARG A 97 -13.45 -1.22 2.19
CA ARG A 97 -13.59 -0.06 3.08
C ARG A 97 -12.63 1.07 2.68
N ALA A 98 -11.37 0.76 2.37
CA ALA A 98 -10.39 1.74 1.90
C ALA A 98 -10.86 2.52 0.65
N TRP A 99 -11.64 1.88 -0.23
CA TRP A 99 -12.29 2.57 -1.35
C TRP A 99 -13.35 3.55 -0.87
N GLN A 100 -14.27 3.07 -0.03
CA GLN A 100 -15.43 3.82 0.45
C GLN A 100 -15.00 5.06 1.26
N GLU A 101 -13.93 4.92 2.04
CA GLU A 101 -13.36 6.00 2.87
C GLU A 101 -12.36 6.89 2.11
N ARG A 102 -12.12 6.66 0.82
CA ARG A 102 -11.12 7.39 0.01
C ARG A 102 -9.69 7.30 0.55
N ARG A 103 -9.31 6.14 1.06
CA ARG A 103 -8.00 5.84 1.67
C ARG A 103 -7.13 4.95 0.77
N ILE A 104 -7.25 5.16 -0.54
CA ILE A 104 -6.37 4.58 -1.55
C ILE A 104 -5.24 5.56 -1.86
N TRP A 105 -4.02 5.06 -1.82
CA TRP A 105 -2.82 5.82 -2.14
C TRP A 105 -2.12 5.15 -3.31
N SER A 106 -1.72 5.93 -4.32
CA SER A 106 -1.15 5.40 -5.55
C SER A 106 0.27 5.89 -5.79
N CYS A 107 1.13 4.98 -6.25
CA CYS A 107 2.51 5.23 -6.65
C CYS A 107 2.68 4.82 -8.12
N ASN A 108 2.78 5.81 -9.00
CA ASN A 108 3.05 5.56 -10.42
C ASN A 108 4.56 5.48 -10.66
N SER A 109 5.13 4.28 -10.68
CA SER A 109 6.57 4.07 -10.80
C SER A 109 7.16 4.50 -12.16
N LEU A 110 6.34 4.90 -13.14
CA LEU A 110 6.82 5.54 -14.37
C LEU A 110 6.92 7.06 -14.26
N LYS A 111 6.33 7.66 -13.22
CA LYS A 111 6.33 9.12 -12.98
C LYS A 111 7.14 9.53 -11.76
N VAL A 112 7.40 8.61 -10.84
CA VAL A 112 8.22 8.84 -9.64
C VAL A 112 9.36 7.82 -9.57
N PRO A 113 10.55 8.19 -9.07
CA PRO A 113 11.74 7.34 -9.07
C PRO A 113 11.72 6.32 -7.92
N PHE A 114 10.66 5.50 -7.87
CA PHE A 114 10.42 4.57 -6.75
C PHE A 114 11.52 3.49 -6.66
N TYR A 115 11.88 2.86 -7.78
CA TYR A 115 12.85 1.76 -7.78
C TYR A 115 14.29 2.27 -7.74
N GLU A 116 14.51 3.49 -8.24
CA GLU A 116 15.80 4.15 -8.33
C GLU A 116 16.23 4.74 -6.99
N GLU A 117 15.30 5.18 -6.13
CA GLU A 117 15.64 5.87 -4.89
C GLU A 117 15.40 5.08 -3.62
N THR A 118 14.31 4.31 -3.52
CA THR A 118 13.94 3.65 -2.27
C THR A 118 15.00 2.67 -1.73
N PRO A 119 15.84 2.01 -2.55
CA PRO A 119 16.96 1.22 -2.05
C PRO A 119 18.09 2.06 -1.41
N PHE A 120 18.33 3.28 -1.90
CA PHE A 120 19.43 4.13 -1.45
C PHE A 120 19.00 5.16 -0.39
N PHE A 121 17.72 5.54 -0.41
CA PHE A 121 17.11 6.50 0.50
C PHE A 121 15.86 5.92 1.19
N PRO A 122 15.97 4.77 1.89
CA PRO A 122 14.83 4.05 2.45
C PRO A 122 14.02 4.86 3.48
N HIS A 123 14.68 5.81 4.15
CA HIS A 123 14.06 6.71 5.12
C HIS A 123 13.00 7.63 4.51
N LEU A 124 13.08 7.93 3.20
CA LEU A 124 12.10 8.78 2.52
C LEU A 124 10.75 8.06 2.41
N LEU A 125 10.75 6.84 1.87
CA LEU A 125 9.55 6.01 1.77
C LEU A 125 9.01 5.67 3.15
N LEU A 126 9.87 5.27 4.09
CA LEU A 126 9.45 4.94 5.45
C LEU A 126 8.75 6.14 6.13
N GLY A 127 9.36 7.33 6.06
CA GLY A 127 8.78 8.54 6.63
C GLY A 127 7.43 8.90 6.01
N GLU A 128 7.29 8.67 4.70
CA GLU A 128 6.03 8.91 3.98
C GLU A 128 4.93 7.95 4.41
N LEU A 129 5.23 6.64 4.48
CA LEU A 129 4.29 5.64 4.97
C LEU A 129 3.85 5.94 6.42
N ILE A 130 4.77 6.39 7.28
CA ILE A 130 4.42 6.81 8.64
C ILE A 130 3.44 7.98 8.63
N ARG A 131 3.64 9.00 7.80
CA ARG A 131 2.70 10.14 7.68
C ARG A 131 1.34 9.71 7.15
N ILE A 132 1.31 8.79 6.20
CA ILE A 132 0.07 8.24 5.62
C ILE A 132 -0.72 7.48 6.69
N PHE A 133 -0.06 6.60 7.44
CA PHE A 133 -0.73 5.71 8.40
C PHE A 133 -1.01 6.38 9.75
N HIS A 134 -0.17 7.33 10.15
CA HIS A 134 -0.22 8.02 11.45
C HIS A 134 -0.14 9.54 11.25
N PRO A 135 -1.20 10.20 10.74
CA PRO A 135 -1.20 11.65 10.56
C PRO A 135 -0.87 12.39 11.86
N GLY A 136 0.03 13.37 11.79
CA GLY A 136 0.49 14.15 12.94
C GLY A 136 1.61 13.52 13.78
N LEU A 137 2.05 12.29 13.50
CA LEU A 137 3.17 11.67 14.22
C LEU A 137 4.54 12.23 13.79
N LEU A 138 4.67 12.62 12.53
CA LEU A 138 5.85 13.27 11.98
C LEU A 138 5.48 14.67 11.46
N PRO A 139 6.44 15.61 11.37
CA PRO A 139 6.21 16.88 10.70
C PRO A 139 5.70 16.67 9.27
N ASP A 140 4.83 17.58 8.83
CA ASP A 140 4.33 17.58 7.46
C ASP A 140 5.48 17.72 6.47
N ALA A 141 5.43 16.89 5.42
CA ALA A 141 6.38 16.90 4.32
C ALA A 141 5.65 16.48 3.05
N PRO A 142 6.04 17.00 1.87
CA PRO A 142 5.44 16.57 0.62
C PRO A 142 5.68 15.08 0.39
N ASN A 143 4.65 14.39 -0.09
CA ASN A 143 4.79 13.01 -0.50
C ASN A 143 5.50 12.96 -1.86
N ARG A 144 6.46 12.04 -1.95
CA ARG A 144 7.33 11.82 -3.09
C ARG A 144 6.91 10.62 -3.92
N TYR A 145 6.38 9.57 -3.28
CA TYR A 145 6.09 8.30 -3.96
C TYR A 145 4.59 8.02 -4.06
N TYR A 146 3.89 7.98 -2.93
CA TYR A 146 2.46 7.72 -2.82
C TYR A 146 1.68 9.02 -2.70
N LEU A 147 0.76 9.23 -3.65
CA LEU A 147 -0.20 10.33 -3.63
C LEU A 147 -1.60 9.78 -3.36
N PRO A 148 -2.50 10.56 -2.74
CA PRO A 148 -3.91 10.17 -2.69
C PRO A 148 -4.43 9.93 -4.12
N LEU A 149 -5.20 8.85 -4.30
CA LEU A 149 -5.80 8.51 -5.60
C LEU A 149 -6.85 9.53 -6.04
#